data_AF-A0A8I0FZL1-F1
#
_entry.id   AF-A0A8I0FZL1-F1
#
_cell.length_a   1.000
_cell.length_b   1.000
_cell.length_c   1.000
_cell.angle_alpha   90.00
_cell.angle_beta   90.00
_cell.angle_gamma   90.00
#
_symmetry.space_group_name_H-M   'P 1'
#
loop_
_entity.id
_entity.type
_entity.pdbx_description
1 polymer ?
#
loop_
_entity_poly.entity_id
_entity_poly.type
_entity_poly.pdbx_seq_one_letter_code
_entity_poly.pdbx_strand_id
1 'polypeptide(L)'
;MVWGRRRIRIALVASAVLGAGALLAVSESTEQRRSSGTTATAPVAATVVAPAPAAVRVAAATPRCFGAASMARKRCHNPALKGRLIPRPSIARRETARYPGKECYQSGVQQIRLNRGCTFGTRAAGRPHVILVGDSHARALMPAFVEMAEAGHISLEAQVRGSCSWTTSRVNHPDKSRIRPCTLYRKNLQRWLLRQARTTDVVVTTGYARQVSGSAKSQVIKMRDLWRPVIKRGVRVIAISDNPRLTREPQKCLVKHGATRGARKCGVSTKAGLHRDPFLLTAKKTRGATALDLRPRFCKKGFCPAVIGGANVYRDHTHITVTYSKTLAPVITGKFRAMRIIR
;
A
#
# COMPACT_ATOMS: atom_id res chain seq x y z
N MET A 1 -34.86 57.44 -5.63
CA MET A 1 -34.11 58.04 -6.75
C MET A 1 -33.25 56.98 -7.42
N VAL A 2 -33.47 56.83 -8.74
CA VAL A 2 -32.56 56.42 -9.82
C VAL A 2 -31.82 55.06 -9.76
N TRP A 3 -32.42 54.13 -10.51
CA TRP A 3 -31.91 53.10 -11.44
C TRP A 3 -30.41 52.87 -11.69
N GLY A 4 -30.08 51.59 -11.93
CA GLY A 4 -28.91 51.17 -12.70
C GLY A 4 -28.81 49.65 -12.95
N ARG A 5 -29.55 49.12 -13.95
CA ARG A 5 -29.35 47.77 -14.51
C ARG A 5 -28.39 47.84 -15.70
N ARG A 6 -27.34 47.01 -15.75
CA ARG A 6 -26.55 46.74 -16.98
C ARG A 6 -26.74 45.28 -17.43
N ARG A 7 -27.16 45.13 -18.69
CA ARG A 7 -27.25 43.87 -19.45
C ARG A 7 -25.93 43.66 -20.21
N ILE A 8 -25.46 42.42 -20.35
CA ILE A 8 -24.43 42.04 -21.32
C ILE A 8 -25.00 40.90 -22.19
N ARG A 9 -24.80 41.05 -23.50
CA ARG A 9 -25.39 40.29 -24.61
C ARG A 9 -24.65 38.97 -24.85
N ILE A 10 -25.41 37.92 -25.17
CA ILE A 10 -24.94 36.66 -25.75
C ILE A 10 -25.11 36.76 -27.26
N ALA A 11 -24.07 36.45 -28.03
CA ALA A 11 -24.15 36.32 -29.48
C ALA A 11 -24.16 34.83 -29.86
N LEU A 12 -25.25 34.39 -30.48
CA LEU A 12 -25.39 33.15 -31.23
C LEU A 12 -25.31 33.52 -32.71
N VAL A 13 -24.47 32.82 -33.47
CA VAL A 13 -24.54 32.82 -34.94
C VAL A 13 -24.75 31.38 -35.36
N ALA A 14 -25.91 31.15 -35.98
CA ALA A 14 -26.26 29.96 -36.73
C ALA A 14 -26.33 30.34 -38.21
N SER A 15 -25.88 29.46 -39.10
CA SER A 15 -26.40 29.38 -40.47
C SER A 15 -26.15 27.97 -41.02
N ALA A 16 -27.27 27.35 -41.38
CA ALA A 16 -27.40 26.16 -42.22
C ALA A 16 -27.34 26.61 -43.71
N VAL A 17 -27.36 25.82 -44.81
CA VAL A 17 -27.99 24.52 -45.10
C VAL A 17 -27.64 24.15 -46.58
N LEU A 18 -27.67 22.84 -46.92
CA LEU A 18 -27.95 22.15 -48.22
C LEU A 18 -27.10 22.46 -49.50
N GLY A 19 -26.83 21.54 -50.42
CA GLY A 19 -27.24 20.13 -50.63
C GLY A 19 -26.79 19.60 -52.01
N ALA A 20 -26.97 18.28 -52.24
CA ALA A 20 -26.99 17.50 -53.50
C ALA A 20 -25.72 17.48 -54.39
N GLY A 21 -25.28 16.42 -55.08
CA GLY A 21 -25.77 15.06 -55.33
C GLY A 21 -24.96 14.41 -56.49
N ALA A 22 -24.95 13.07 -56.54
CA ALA A 22 -24.74 12.16 -57.69
C ALA A 22 -23.36 11.94 -58.36
N LEU A 23 -22.85 10.70 -58.16
CA LEU A 23 -22.50 9.62 -59.12
C LEU A 23 -21.49 9.79 -60.29
N LEU A 24 -20.76 8.68 -60.52
CA LEU A 24 -19.98 8.17 -61.69
C LEU A 24 -18.45 8.14 -61.44
N ALA A 25 -17.74 7.02 -61.23
CA ALA A 25 -17.49 5.78 -62.00
C ALA A 25 -16.26 5.85 -62.95
N VAL A 26 -15.21 5.04 -62.61
CA VAL A 26 -14.18 4.35 -63.46
C VAL A 26 -13.21 5.27 -64.25
N SER A 27 -11.87 5.13 -64.33
CA SER A 27 -11.03 3.99 -64.76
C SER A 27 -9.52 4.18 -64.44
N GLU A 28 -8.85 3.05 -64.18
CA GLU A 28 -7.54 2.56 -64.66
C GLU A 28 -6.22 3.38 -64.62
N SER A 29 -5.28 2.77 -63.89
CA SER A 29 -3.85 2.54 -64.17
C SER A 29 -2.89 3.72 -64.39
N THR A 30 -1.87 3.80 -63.53
CA THR A 30 -0.47 3.58 -63.99
C THR A 30 0.44 3.27 -62.80
N GLU A 31 1.31 2.31 -63.06
CA GLU A 31 2.25 1.66 -62.17
C GLU A 31 3.44 2.59 -61.89
N GLN A 32 3.75 2.87 -60.62
CA GLN A 32 5.10 3.31 -60.27
C GLN A 32 5.51 2.78 -58.89
N ARG A 33 6.22 1.65 -58.94
CA ARG A 33 7.06 1.15 -57.85
C ARG A 33 7.99 2.27 -57.37
N ARG A 34 7.74 2.77 -56.15
CA ARG A 34 8.79 3.32 -55.29
C ARG A 34 8.74 2.58 -53.96
N SER A 35 9.83 1.85 -53.72
CA SER A 35 10.14 1.21 -52.46
C SER A 35 10.32 2.26 -51.36
N SER A 36 9.39 2.30 -50.43
CA SER A 36 9.60 2.91 -49.12
C SER A 36 9.14 1.91 -48.06
N GLY A 37 10.13 1.29 -47.43
CA GLY A 37 9.93 0.33 -46.34
C GLY A 37 9.17 0.98 -45.20
N THR A 38 7.89 0.62 -45.08
CA THR A 38 7.09 0.94 -43.90
C THR A 38 7.19 -0.26 -42.97
N THR A 39 8.09 -0.19 -41.98
CA THR A 39 8.04 -1.10 -40.83
C THR A 39 6.76 -0.78 -40.07
N ALA A 40 5.71 -1.56 -40.34
CA ALA A 40 4.52 -1.59 -39.52
C ALA A 40 4.94 -1.96 -38.09
N THR A 41 4.95 -0.98 -37.20
CA THR A 41 5.08 -1.20 -35.77
C THR A 41 3.79 -1.87 -35.29
N ALA A 42 3.79 -3.21 -35.30
CA ALA A 42 2.76 -3.99 -34.65
C ALA A 42 2.62 -3.52 -33.19
N PRO A 43 1.39 -3.34 -32.66
CA PRO A 43 1.21 -3.00 -31.26
C PRO A 43 1.78 -4.16 -30.43
N VAL A 44 2.82 -3.88 -29.64
CA VAL A 44 3.34 -4.83 -28.65
C VAL A 44 2.23 -4.99 -27.62
N ALA A 45 1.39 -6.00 -27.82
CA ALA A 45 0.45 -6.47 -26.82
C ALA A 45 1.26 -6.79 -25.57
N ALA A 46 1.14 -5.93 -24.55
CA ALA A 46 1.75 -6.15 -23.25
C ALA A 46 1.17 -7.45 -22.69
N THR A 47 1.90 -8.54 -22.85
CA THR A 47 1.47 -9.85 -22.38
C THR A 47 1.33 -9.75 -20.87
N VAL A 48 0.09 -9.80 -20.40
CA VAL A 48 -0.21 -9.95 -18.97
C VAL A 48 0.32 -11.33 -18.60
N VAL A 49 1.56 -11.39 -18.12
CA VAL A 49 2.11 -12.63 -17.57
C VAL A 49 1.39 -12.89 -16.26
N ALA A 50 0.29 -13.64 -16.35
CA ALA A 50 -0.36 -14.24 -15.21
C ALA A 50 0.69 -15.03 -14.41
N PRO A 51 0.75 -14.90 -13.07
CA PRO A 51 1.62 -15.73 -12.27
C PRO A 51 1.28 -17.22 -12.49
N ALA A 52 2.31 -18.08 -12.54
CA ALA A 52 2.11 -19.52 -12.72
C ALA A 52 1.16 -20.06 -11.63
N PRO A 53 0.15 -20.88 -11.99
CA PRO A 53 -0.96 -21.25 -11.10
C PRO A 53 -0.51 -21.89 -9.78
N ALA A 54 0.61 -22.61 -9.77
CA ALA A 54 1.17 -23.19 -8.56
C ALA A 54 1.67 -22.15 -7.52
N ALA A 55 2.28 -21.05 -7.95
CA ALA A 55 2.74 -20.00 -7.04
C ALA A 55 1.56 -19.22 -6.42
N VAL A 56 0.48 -19.05 -7.18
CA VAL A 56 -0.79 -18.45 -6.72
C VAL A 56 -1.48 -19.36 -5.72
N ARG A 57 -1.59 -20.67 -6.03
CA ARG A 57 -2.18 -21.67 -5.13
C ARG A 57 -1.41 -21.80 -3.81
N VAL A 58 -0.09 -21.78 -3.86
CA VAL A 58 0.76 -21.83 -2.66
C VAL A 58 0.66 -20.54 -1.82
N ALA A 59 0.52 -19.36 -2.44
CA ALA A 59 0.28 -18.14 -1.68
C ALA A 59 -1.13 -18.10 -1.05
N ALA A 60 -2.14 -18.66 -1.74
CA ALA A 60 -3.52 -18.71 -1.27
C ALA A 60 -3.74 -19.74 -0.14
N ALA A 61 -3.07 -20.89 -0.19
CA ALA A 61 -3.21 -21.96 0.81
C ALA A 61 -2.41 -21.71 2.11
N THR A 62 -1.63 -20.62 2.19
CA THR A 62 -0.74 -20.26 3.31
C THR A 62 -0.07 -21.47 3.99
N PRO A 63 0.79 -22.24 3.28
CA PRO A 63 1.36 -23.47 3.81
C PRO A 63 2.07 -23.27 5.13
N ARG A 64 2.12 -24.34 5.94
CA ARG A 64 2.88 -24.35 7.19
C ARG A 64 4.29 -23.81 6.97
N CYS A 65 4.72 -22.88 7.83
CA CYS A 65 6.04 -22.24 7.76
C CYS A 65 6.31 -21.39 6.50
N PHE A 66 5.27 -20.92 5.78
CA PHE A 66 5.43 -19.95 4.71
C PHE A 66 5.57 -18.52 5.26
N GLY A 67 6.52 -17.74 4.71
CA GLY A 67 6.68 -16.33 5.05
C GLY A 67 6.83 -16.06 6.56
N ALA A 68 6.10 -15.08 7.08
CA ALA A 68 6.21 -14.65 8.47
C ALA A 68 5.99 -15.77 9.50
N ALA A 69 5.24 -16.82 9.17
CA ALA A 69 5.05 -17.98 10.04
C ALA A 69 6.37 -18.73 10.31
N SER A 70 7.31 -18.74 9.36
CA SER A 70 8.63 -19.36 9.53
C SER A 70 9.48 -18.65 10.60
N MET A 71 9.15 -17.39 10.90
CA MET A 71 9.85 -16.56 11.88
C MET A 71 9.17 -16.59 13.26
N ALA A 72 7.94 -17.09 13.34
CA ALA A 72 7.17 -17.14 14.58
C ALA A 72 7.48 -18.36 15.45
N ARG A 73 7.84 -19.51 14.85
CA ARG A 73 8.05 -20.77 15.57
C ARG A 73 9.53 -21.19 15.54
N LYS A 74 10.07 -21.60 16.70
CA LYS A 74 11.36 -22.29 16.75
C LYS A 74 11.23 -23.59 15.94
N ARG A 75 12.17 -23.87 15.03
CA ARG A 75 12.17 -25.06 14.15
C ARG A 75 10.96 -25.17 13.20
N CYS A 76 10.56 -24.07 12.56
CA CYS A 76 9.58 -24.11 11.47
C CYS A 76 10.27 -24.48 10.14
N HIS A 77 10.12 -25.73 9.68
CA HIS A 77 10.65 -26.19 8.40
C HIS A 77 9.54 -26.71 7.48
N ASN A 78 9.62 -26.33 6.20
CA ASN A 78 8.76 -26.84 5.15
C ASN A 78 9.63 -27.16 3.90
N PRO A 79 9.90 -28.46 3.63
CA PRO A 79 10.71 -28.89 2.50
C PRO A 79 10.17 -28.44 1.14
N ALA A 80 8.84 -28.36 0.97
CA ALA A 80 8.22 -27.97 -0.30
C ALA A 80 8.52 -26.51 -0.71
N LEU A 81 8.92 -25.68 0.25
CA LEU A 81 9.31 -24.29 0.04
C LEU A 81 10.83 -24.12 -0.17
N LYS A 82 11.61 -25.20 -0.03
CA LYS A 82 13.06 -25.18 -0.28
C LYS A 82 13.33 -24.80 -1.73
N GLY A 83 14.23 -23.84 -1.94
CA GLY A 83 14.58 -23.38 -3.28
C GLY A 83 13.52 -22.50 -3.97
N ARG A 84 12.40 -22.18 -3.31
CA ARG A 84 11.32 -21.37 -3.90
C ARG A 84 11.51 -19.87 -3.63
N LEU A 85 11.09 -19.06 -4.61
CA LEU A 85 10.88 -17.61 -4.49
C LEU A 85 9.42 -17.33 -4.84
N ILE A 86 8.60 -17.06 -3.83
CA ILE A 86 7.17 -16.83 -4.01
C ILE A 86 6.82 -15.42 -3.55
N PRO A 87 6.48 -14.50 -4.47
CA PRO A 87 6.51 -14.66 -5.93
C PRO A 87 7.95 -14.64 -6.48
N ARG A 88 8.11 -15.13 -7.71
CA ARG A 88 9.38 -15.02 -8.45
C ARG A 88 9.74 -13.54 -8.69
N PRO A 89 11.03 -13.18 -8.84
CA PRO A 89 11.45 -11.78 -8.88
C PRO A 89 10.76 -10.90 -9.93
N SER A 90 10.48 -11.46 -11.12
CA SER A 90 9.78 -10.74 -12.19
C SER A 90 8.35 -10.35 -11.84
N ILE A 91 7.67 -11.13 -10.99
CA ILE A 91 6.33 -10.83 -10.49
C ILE A 91 6.42 -9.93 -9.25
N ALA A 92 7.34 -10.25 -8.33
CA ALA A 92 7.55 -9.50 -7.08
C ALA A 92 7.68 -8.00 -7.33
N ARG A 93 8.53 -7.58 -8.29
CA ARG A 93 8.77 -6.16 -8.61
C ARG A 93 7.53 -5.39 -9.06
N ARG A 94 6.49 -6.09 -9.54
CA ARG A 94 5.24 -5.50 -10.04
C ARG A 94 4.09 -5.65 -9.06
N GLU A 95 4.27 -6.39 -7.97
CA GLU A 95 3.18 -6.62 -7.03
C GLU A 95 2.68 -5.30 -6.43
N THR A 96 1.39 -5.08 -6.61
CA THR A 96 0.65 -4.00 -5.98
C THR A 96 -0.75 -4.53 -5.79
N ALA A 97 -1.23 -4.55 -4.55
CA ALA A 97 -2.58 -5.00 -4.27
C ALA A 97 -3.58 -4.06 -4.96
N ARG A 98 -4.45 -4.64 -5.78
CA ARG A 98 -5.54 -3.96 -6.47
C ARG A 98 -6.83 -4.61 -6.01
N TYR A 99 -7.84 -3.79 -5.75
CA TYR A 99 -9.14 -4.24 -5.32
C TYR A 99 -10.16 -3.63 -6.29
N PRO A 100 -10.50 -4.33 -7.39
CA PRO A 100 -11.46 -3.85 -8.36
C PRO A 100 -12.77 -3.42 -7.68
N GLY A 101 -13.33 -2.28 -8.12
CA GLY A 101 -14.53 -1.69 -7.51
C GLY A 101 -14.31 -0.97 -6.17
N LYS A 102 -13.07 -0.89 -5.65
CA LYS A 102 -12.76 -0.17 -4.40
C LYS A 102 -11.71 0.91 -4.62
N GLU A 103 -11.99 2.15 -4.20
CA GLU A 103 -11.04 3.26 -4.30
C GLU A 103 -10.05 3.28 -3.11
N CYS A 104 -9.28 2.21 -2.96
CA CYS A 104 -8.31 2.08 -1.87
C CYS A 104 -7.03 2.89 -2.04
N TYR A 105 -6.79 3.40 -3.26
CA TYR A 105 -5.64 4.21 -3.57
C TYR A 105 -5.94 5.02 -4.82
N GLN A 106 -5.90 6.34 -4.71
CA GLN A 106 -6.01 7.22 -5.87
C GLN A 106 -4.61 7.56 -6.38
N SER A 107 -4.38 7.36 -7.67
CA SER A 107 -3.16 7.78 -8.34
C SER A 107 -3.07 9.31 -8.36
N GLY A 108 -1.94 9.86 -7.93
CA GLY A 108 -1.66 11.29 -8.04
C GLY A 108 -1.16 11.92 -6.74
N VAL A 109 -0.23 12.87 -6.87
CA VAL A 109 0.39 13.57 -5.72
C VAL A 109 -0.52 14.61 -5.08
N GLN A 110 -1.59 15.01 -5.78
CA GLN A 110 -2.54 16.07 -5.38
C GLN A 110 -3.77 15.54 -4.64
N GLN A 111 -3.89 14.23 -4.39
CA GLN A 111 -5.02 13.67 -3.65
C GLN A 111 -5.13 14.31 -2.26
N ILE A 112 -6.26 14.97 -1.98
CA ILE A 112 -6.62 15.52 -0.66
C ILE A 112 -7.90 14.89 -0.08
N ARG A 113 -8.65 14.15 -0.90
CA ARG A 113 -9.88 13.47 -0.53
C ARG A 113 -9.57 12.11 0.10
N LEU A 114 -10.44 11.69 1.00
CA LEU A 114 -10.40 10.36 1.62
C LEU A 114 -10.78 9.30 0.59
N ASN A 115 -10.28 8.09 0.81
CA ASN A 115 -10.61 6.91 0.02
C ASN A 115 -12.10 6.59 0.20
N ARG A 116 -12.85 6.41 -0.90
CA ARG A 116 -14.27 6.05 -0.85
C ARG A 116 -14.43 4.55 -1.11
N GLY A 117 -15.24 3.86 -0.31
CA GLY A 117 -15.55 2.44 -0.53
C GLY A 117 -14.37 1.47 -0.36
N CYS A 118 -13.27 1.90 0.26
CA CYS A 118 -12.17 1.01 0.61
C CYS A 118 -12.47 0.26 1.92
N THR A 119 -13.50 -0.58 1.88
CA THR A 119 -14.00 -1.35 3.01
C THR A 119 -13.96 -2.85 2.71
N PHE A 120 -13.72 -3.66 3.74
CA PHE A 120 -13.64 -5.13 3.65
C PHE A 120 -14.24 -5.77 4.90
N GLY A 121 -14.87 -6.94 4.71
CA GLY A 121 -15.58 -7.65 5.77
C GLY A 121 -16.89 -6.94 6.18
N THR A 122 -17.85 -7.72 6.66
CA THR A 122 -19.16 -7.21 7.07
C THR A 122 -19.10 -6.67 8.50
N ARG A 123 -19.68 -5.49 8.75
CA ARG A 123 -19.88 -4.99 10.12
C ARG A 123 -20.88 -5.89 10.85
N ALA A 124 -20.51 -6.39 12.03
CA ALA A 124 -21.38 -7.24 12.84
C ALA A 124 -21.04 -7.09 14.32
N ALA A 125 -22.01 -7.37 15.19
CA ALA A 125 -21.76 -7.45 16.63
C ALA A 125 -20.65 -8.46 16.93
N GLY A 126 -19.76 -8.13 17.87
CA GLY A 126 -18.61 -8.98 18.23
C GLY A 126 -17.45 -8.96 17.22
N ARG A 127 -17.57 -8.28 16.07
CA ARG A 127 -16.49 -8.11 15.10
C ARG A 127 -15.94 -6.69 15.17
N PRO A 128 -14.69 -6.49 15.64
CA PRO A 128 -14.12 -5.16 15.79
C PRO A 128 -13.98 -4.46 14.43
N HIS A 129 -14.33 -3.18 14.40
CA HIS A 129 -14.10 -2.29 13.28
C HIS A 129 -12.74 -1.62 13.38
N VAL A 130 -11.93 -1.87 12.36
CA VAL A 130 -10.55 -1.42 12.24
C VAL A 130 -10.45 -0.39 11.13
N ILE A 131 -9.88 0.77 11.44
CA ILE A 131 -9.48 1.75 10.43
C ILE A 131 -7.96 1.71 10.26
N LEU A 132 -7.48 1.34 9.07
CA LEU A 132 -6.06 1.39 8.72
C LEU A 132 -5.71 2.75 8.11
N VAL A 133 -4.76 3.47 8.72
CA VAL A 133 -4.29 4.77 8.24
C VAL A 133 -2.79 4.78 8.03
N GLY A 134 -2.32 5.56 7.05
CA GLY A 134 -0.88 5.77 6.85
C GLY A 134 -0.50 5.97 5.40
N ASP A 135 0.76 5.66 5.09
CA ASP A 135 1.31 5.87 3.76
C ASP A 135 1.42 4.59 2.91
N SER A 136 2.39 4.55 1.98
CA SER A 136 2.61 3.40 1.13
C SER A 136 3.05 2.15 1.90
N HIS A 137 3.60 2.29 3.10
CA HIS A 137 3.95 1.16 3.98
C HIS A 137 2.70 0.59 4.67
N ALA A 138 1.77 1.46 5.12
CA ALA A 138 0.45 1.02 5.57
C ALA A 138 -0.31 0.33 4.42
N ARG A 139 -0.26 0.89 3.21
CA ARG A 139 -0.84 0.27 2.01
C ARG A 139 -0.19 -1.08 1.68
N ALA A 140 1.13 -1.21 1.84
CA ALA A 140 1.83 -2.48 1.63
C ALA A 140 1.47 -3.53 2.68
N LEU A 141 1.14 -3.11 3.91
CA LEU A 141 0.66 -3.99 4.97
C LEU A 141 -0.84 -4.32 4.86
N MET A 142 -1.62 -3.50 4.13
CA MET A 142 -3.07 -3.65 3.99
C MET A 142 -3.56 -5.04 3.55
N PRO A 143 -2.89 -5.79 2.65
CA PRO A 143 -3.29 -7.16 2.34
C PRO A 143 -3.44 -8.06 3.57
N ALA A 144 -2.61 -7.90 4.59
CA ALA A 144 -2.76 -8.66 5.84
C ALA A 144 -4.11 -8.38 6.52
N PHE A 145 -4.55 -7.12 6.53
CA PHE A 145 -5.82 -6.72 7.13
C PHE A 145 -7.02 -7.15 6.28
N VAL A 146 -6.86 -7.19 4.94
CA VAL A 146 -7.89 -7.73 4.05
C VAL A 146 -8.11 -9.22 4.33
N GLU A 147 -7.04 -10.02 4.45
CA GLU A 147 -7.13 -11.43 4.83
C GLU A 147 -7.82 -11.62 6.19
N MET A 148 -7.52 -10.76 7.17
CA MET A 148 -8.21 -10.78 8.47
C MET A 148 -9.71 -10.47 8.34
N ALA A 149 -10.08 -9.54 7.46
CA ALA A 149 -11.47 -9.15 7.25
C ALA A 149 -12.26 -10.22 6.49
N GLU A 150 -11.67 -10.83 5.46
CA GLU A 150 -12.24 -11.93 4.69
C GLU A 150 -12.40 -13.20 5.54
N ALA A 151 -11.47 -13.45 6.46
CA ALA A 151 -11.60 -14.50 7.48
C ALA A 151 -12.62 -14.19 8.59
N GLY A 152 -13.34 -13.06 8.50
CA GLY A 152 -14.40 -12.69 9.44
C GLY A 152 -13.91 -12.24 10.82
N HIS A 153 -12.61 -11.97 10.99
CA HIS A 153 -12.04 -11.56 12.27
C HIS A 153 -12.24 -10.08 12.59
N ILE A 154 -12.28 -9.23 11.56
CA ILE A 154 -12.45 -7.78 11.67
C ILE A 154 -13.36 -7.26 10.55
N SER A 155 -13.91 -6.06 10.70
CA SER A 155 -14.27 -5.25 9.53
C SER A 155 -13.19 -4.18 9.34
N LEU A 156 -12.86 -3.85 8.09
CA LEU A 156 -11.77 -2.96 7.74
C LEU A 156 -12.28 -1.78 6.93
N GLU A 157 -11.83 -0.58 7.26
CA GLU A 157 -11.80 0.56 6.35
C GLU A 157 -10.36 1.10 6.23
N ALA A 158 -9.89 1.39 5.02
CA ALA A 158 -8.51 1.86 4.82
C ALA A 158 -8.41 3.26 4.20
N GLN A 159 -7.74 4.15 4.93
CA GLN A 159 -7.43 5.52 4.55
C GLN A 159 -5.92 5.69 4.39
N VAL A 160 -5.39 5.15 3.29
CA VAL A 160 -3.96 5.12 2.97
C VAL A 160 -3.62 6.05 1.81
N ARG A 161 -2.55 6.84 1.97
CA ARG A 161 -2.10 7.80 0.96
C ARG A 161 -0.58 7.85 0.87
N GLY A 162 -0.03 7.65 -0.32
CA GLY A 162 1.42 7.63 -0.56
C GLY A 162 2.15 8.86 0.04
N SER A 163 3.31 8.59 0.65
CA SER A 163 4.16 9.60 1.29
C SER A 163 3.47 10.46 2.35
N CYS A 164 2.45 9.94 3.05
CA CYS A 164 1.60 10.72 3.96
C CYS A 164 1.20 9.99 5.25
N SER A 165 2.17 9.69 6.12
CA SER A 165 1.92 9.04 7.42
C SER A 165 0.99 9.85 8.33
N TRP A 166 0.29 9.27 9.30
CA TRP A 166 -0.62 10.02 10.19
C TRP A 166 0.12 10.77 11.32
N THR A 167 0.58 11.99 11.01
CA THR A 167 1.34 12.88 11.90
C THR A 167 1.25 14.34 11.42
N THR A 168 1.46 15.33 12.31
CA THR A 168 1.62 16.74 11.91
C THR A 168 3.06 17.10 11.53
N SER A 169 4.02 16.16 11.60
CA SER A 169 5.36 16.37 11.05
C SER A 169 5.32 16.60 9.54
N ARG A 170 6.19 17.50 9.04
CA ARG A 170 6.39 17.70 7.61
C ARG A 170 6.83 16.38 6.97
N VAL A 171 6.38 16.16 5.73
CA VAL A 171 6.84 15.02 4.93
C VAL A 171 8.25 15.33 4.41
N ASN A 172 9.18 14.41 4.68
CA ASN A 172 10.51 14.43 4.09
C ASN A 172 10.48 13.66 2.76
N HIS A 173 10.26 14.38 1.65
CA HIS A 173 10.25 13.81 0.31
C HIS A 173 11.04 14.69 -0.67
N PRO A 174 11.75 14.11 -1.66
CA PRO A 174 12.40 14.87 -2.73
C PRO A 174 11.38 15.70 -3.52
N ASP A 175 10.34 15.05 -4.04
CA ASP A 175 9.21 15.72 -4.68
C ASP A 175 8.37 16.51 -3.66
N LYS A 176 8.54 17.84 -3.68
CA LYS A 176 7.89 18.79 -2.75
C LYS A 176 6.41 18.99 -3.03
N SER A 177 5.93 18.65 -4.24
CA SER A 177 4.51 18.79 -4.62
C SER A 177 3.58 17.94 -3.73
N ARG A 178 4.13 16.91 -3.07
CA ARG A 178 3.41 16.01 -2.14
C ARG A 178 3.10 16.62 -0.78
N ILE A 179 3.82 17.68 -0.38
CA ILE A 179 3.81 18.17 1.01
C ILE A 179 2.47 18.84 1.34
N ARG A 180 2.06 19.86 0.57
CA ARG A 180 0.81 20.60 0.82
C ARG A 180 -0.42 19.69 0.73
N PRO A 181 -0.59 18.86 -0.32
CA PRO A 181 -1.71 17.93 -0.41
C PRO A 181 -1.76 16.92 0.74
N CYS A 182 -0.60 16.41 1.19
CA CYS A 182 -0.57 15.54 2.36
C CYS A 182 -1.04 16.25 3.64
N THR A 183 -0.63 17.50 3.86
CA THR A 183 -1.11 18.31 4.99
C THR A 183 -2.63 18.49 4.95
N LEU A 184 -3.21 18.78 3.78
CA LEU A 184 -4.66 18.91 3.60
C LEU A 184 -5.38 17.58 3.82
N TYR A 185 -4.87 16.48 3.24
CA TYR A 185 -5.38 15.14 3.46
C TYR A 185 -5.41 14.76 4.95
N ARG A 186 -4.32 15.00 5.68
CA ARG A 186 -4.24 14.72 7.13
C ARG A 186 -5.26 15.51 7.94
N LYS A 187 -5.52 16.77 7.58
CA LYS A 187 -6.59 17.57 8.21
C LYS A 187 -7.97 16.96 7.96
N ASN A 188 -8.24 16.52 6.72
CA ASN A 188 -9.49 15.85 6.37
C ASN A 188 -9.65 14.51 7.09
N LEU A 189 -8.59 13.69 7.10
CA LEU A 189 -8.52 12.42 7.80
C LEU A 189 -8.77 12.60 9.30
N GLN A 190 -8.11 13.56 9.93
CA GLN A 190 -8.31 13.81 11.35
C GLN A 190 -9.77 14.14 11.66
N ARG A 191 -10.38 15.10 10.94
CA ARG A 191 -11.79 15.44 11.14
C ARG A 191 -12.71 14.24 10.95
N TRP A 192 -12.42 13.41 9.95
CA TRP A 192 -13.21 12.22 9.66
C TRP A 192 -13.07 11.15 10.74
N LEU A 193 -11.85 10.84 11.22
CA LEU A 193 -11.60 9.90 12.32
C LEU A 193 -12.36 10.30 13.59
N LEU A 194 -12.39 11.59 13.91
CA LEU A 194 -13.14 12.09 15.06
C LEU A 194 -14.66 11.88 14.93
N ARG A 195 -15.20 11.90 13.70
CA ARG A 195 -16.62 11.58 13.44
C ARG A 195 -16.90 10.08 13.48
N GLN A 196 -15.97 9.25 13.00
CA GLN A 196 -16.11 7.79 13.01
C GLN A 196 -15.83 7.15 14.36
N ALA A 197 -15.38 7.91 15.36
CA ALA A 197 -14.91 7.36 16.62
C ALA A 197 -15.94 6.46 17.32
N ARG A 198 -17.24 6.79 17.25
CA ARG A 198 -18.32 5.99 17.85
C ARG A 198 -18.47 4.60 17.23
N THR A 199 -18.04 4.42 15.98
CA THR A 199 -18.14 3.16 15.23
C THR A 199 -16.78 2.50 15.02
N THR A 200 -15.72 3.00 15.67
CA THR A 200 -14.35 2.52 15.47
C THR A 200 -13.79 1.94 16.75
N ASP A 201 -13.45 0.66 16.74
CA ASP A 201 -12.80 0.01 17.88
C ASP A 201 -11.30 0.33 17.90
N VAL A 202 -10.66 0.29 16.73
CA VAL A 202 -9.21 0.44 16.60
C VAL A 202 -8.82 1.25 15.36
N VAL A 203 -7.95 2.24 15.54
CA VAL A 203 -7.16 2.83 14.44
C VAL A 203 -5.78 2.19 14.42
N VAL A 204 -5.44 1.55 13.30
CA VAL A 204 -4.10 1.01 13.06
C VAL A 204 -3.31 2.00 12.20
N THR A 205 -2.07 2.29 12.60
CA THR A 205 -1.20 3.20 11.84
C THR A 205 0.21 2.66 11.68
N THR A 206 0.80 2.91 10.51
CA THR A 206 2.23 2.78 10.24
C THR A 206 2.62 3.66 9.06
N GLY A 207 3.90 3.73 8.75
CA GLY A 207 4.39 4.49 7.62
C GLY A 207 5.90 4.39 7.46
N TYR A 208 6.44 4.98 6.39
CA TYR A 208 7.87 4.98 6.16
C TYR A 208 8.58 5.91 7.15
N ALA A 209 9.26 5.35 8.14
CA ALA A 209 9.84 6.08 9.27
C ALA A 209 10.77 7.23 8.84
N ARG A 210 11.51 7.06 7.73
CA ARG A 210 12.44 8.07 7.20
C ARG A 210 11.75 9.27 6.53
N GLN A 211 10.48 9.16 6.19
CA GLN A 211 9.71 10.27 5.61
C GLN A 211 9.08 11.18 6.66
N VAL A 212 9.24 10.88 7.95
CA VAL A 212 8.78 11.75 9.03
C VAL A 212 9.89 12.73 9.39
N SER A 213 9.73 14.03 9.09
CA SER A 213 10.73 15.04 9.48
C SER A 213 10.78 15.32 10.98
N GLY A 214 11.92 15.84 11.44
CA GLY A 214 12.13 16.35 12.80
C GLY A 214 12.94 15.42 13.72
N SER A 215 13.30 15.95 14.89
CA SER A 215 13.98 15.17 15.95
C SER A 215 13.06 14.08 16.52
N ALA A 216 13.62 13.08 17.21
CA ALA A 216 12.82 12.03 17.87
C ALA A 216 11.72 12.63 18.75
N LYS A 217 12.11 13.63 19.57
CA LYS A 217 11.21 14.32 20.48
C LYS A 217 10.07 15.00 19.72
N SER A 218 10.39 15.74 18.64
CA SER A 218 9.38 16.42 17.82
C SER A 218 8.44 15.44 17.12
N GLN A 219 8.96 14.35 16.54
CA GLN A 219 8.16 13.32 15.89
C GLN A 219 7.14 12.69 16.86
N VAL A 220 7.58 12.33 18.07
CA VAL A 220 6.71 11.74 19.10
C VAL A 220 5.62 12.71 19.54
N ILE A 221 5.98 13.97 19.84
CA ILE A 221 5.00 14.98 20.27
C ILE A 221 3.93 15.18 19.18
N LYS A 222 4.37 15.39 17.93
CA LYS A 222 3.48 15.65 16.79
C LYS A 222 2.55 14.49 16.46
N MET A 223 3.01 13.24 16.59
CA MET A 223 2.16 12.06 16.43
C MET A 223 1.19 11.91 17.59
N ARG A 224 1.69 11.96 18.84
CA ARG A 224 0.87 11.82 20.05
C ARG A 224 -0.27 12.84 20.08
N ASP A 225 0.03 14.10 19.81
CA ASP A 225 -0.97 15.18 19.89
C ASP A 225 -2.05 15.03 18.82
N LEU A 226 -1.73 14.38 17.70
CA LEU A 226 -2.70 14.01 16.67
C LEU A 226 -3.56 12.80 17.05
N TRP A 227 -2.99 11.82 17.77
CA TRP A 227 -3.69 10.60 18.20
C TRP A 227 -4.59 10.82 19.41
N ARG A 228 -4.17 11.66 20.38
CA ARG A 228 -4.90 11.91 21.64
C ARG A 228 -6.38 12.28 21.44
N PRO A 229 -6.78 13.15 20.50
CA PRO A 229 -8.19 13.48 20.27
C PRO A 229 -9.05 12.30 19.81
N VAL A 230 -8.46 11.33 19.09
CA VAL A 230 -9.15 10.08 18.69
C VAL A 230 -9.25 9.13 19.89
N ILE A 231 -8.16 8.98 20.64
CA ILE A 231 -8.12 8.15 21.86
C ILE A 231 -9.10 8.64 22.92
N LYS A 232 -9.22 9.96 23.13
CA LYS A 232 -10.19 10.57 24.06
C LYS A 232 -11.65 10.24 23.73
N ARG A 233 -11.95 9.80 22.49
CA ARG A 233 -13.28 9.34 22.08
C ARG A 233 -13.46 7.82 22.21
N GLY A 234 -12.58 7.14 22.93
CA GLY A 234 -12.67 5.70 23.23
C GLY A 234 -11.99 4.78 22.22
N VAL A 235 -11.41 5.31 21.15
CA VAL A 235 -10.78 4.50 20.09
C VAL A 235 -9.36 4.09 20.49
N ARG A 236 -9.03 2.80 20.40
CA ARG A 236 -7.65 2.34 20.65
C ARG A 236 -6.78 2.66 19.42
N VAL A 237 -5.52 3.02 19.65
CA VAL A 237 -4.55 3.19 18.55
C VAL A 237 -3.52 2.08 18.58
N ILE A 238 -3.28 1.41 17.45
CA ILE A 238 -2.19 0.44 17.30
C ILE A 238 -1.19 0.97 16.30
N ALA A 239 0.03 1.20 16.75
CA ALA A 239 1.12 1.64 15.90
C ALA A 239 1.99 0.43 15.54
N ILE A 240 2.03 0.08 14.26
CA ILE A 240 2.81 -1.05 13.76
C ILE A 240 4.19 -0.58 13.34
N SER A 241 5.22 -1.35 13.69
CA SER A 241 6.59 -1.07 13.27
C SER A 241 6.73 -0.95 11.75
N ASP A 242 7.54 -0.01 11.29
CA ASP A 242 7.96 0.06 9.90
C ASP A 242 8.75 -1.21 9.51
N ASN A 243 8.66 -1.61 8.23
CA ASN A 243 9.44 -2.72 7.70
C ASN A 243 10.89 -2.29 7.40
N PRO A 244 11.84 -3.24 7.29
CA PRO A 244 13.21 -2.88 6.93
C PRO A 244 13.30 -2.26 5.55
N ARG A 245 14.24 -1.33 5.39
CA ARG A 245 14.63 -0.77 4.10
C ARG A 245 15.90 -1.45 3.59
N LEU A 246 15.89 -1.91 2.35
CA LEU A 246 17.06 -2.50 1.71
C LEU A 246 17.99 -1.42 1.12
N THR A 247 19.29 -1.66 1.25
CA THR A 247 20.33 -0.83 0.64
C THR A 247 20.61 -1.19 -0.82
N ARG A 248 20.24 -2.41 -1.25
CA ARG A 248 20.38 -2.92 -2.62
C ARG A 248 19.02 -3.33 -3.17
N GLU A 249 18.88 -3.32 -4.49
CA GLU A 249 17.63 -3.71 -5.13
C GLU A 249 17.42 -5.23 -4.93
N PRO A 250 16.35 -5.65 -4.21
CA PRO A 250 16.16 -7.04 -3.83
C PRO A 250 16.05 -7.98 -5.03
N GLN A 251 15.34 -7.56 -6.08
CA GLN A 251 15.00 -8.47 -7.17
C GLN A 251 16.21 -8.80 -8.05
N LYS A 252 17.06 -7.82 -8.34
CA LYS A 252 18.36 -8.02 -8.99
C LYS A 252 19.25 -8.96 -8.18
N CYS A 253 19.28 -8.80 -6.84
CA CYS A 253 20.05 -9.70 -5.98
C CYS A 253 19.51 -11.15 -6.04
N LEU A 254 18.19 -11.31 -5.97
CA LEU A 254 17.56 -12.63 -5.97
C LEU A 254 17.68 -13.33 -7.34
N VAL A 255 17.64 -12.60 -8.45
CA VAL A 255 17.95 -13.16 -9.78
C VAL A 255 19.38 -13.69 -9.82
N LYS A 256 20.36 -12.93 -9.31
CA LYS A 256 21.77 -13.33 -9.30
C LYS A 256 22.03 -14.56 -8.41
N HIS A 257 21.36 -14.67 -7.27
CA HIS A 257 21.70 -15.67 -6.26
C HIS A 257 20.72 -16.85 -6.13
N GLY A 258 19.51 -16.73 -6.67
CA GLY A 258 18.43 -17.71 -6.47
C GLY A 258 17.92 -17.74 -5.03
N ALA A 259 16.96 -18.61 -4.73
CA ALA A 259 16.31 -18.67 -3.41
C ALA A 259 17.29 -19.01 -2.27
N THR A 260 18.03 -20.11 -2.40
CA THR A 260 18.82 -20.68 -1.30
C THR A 260 19.98 -19.78 -0.88
N ARG A 261 20.77 -19.29 -1.86
CA ARG A 261 21.84 -18.33 -1.54
C ARG A 261 21.28 -16.94 -1.27
N GLY A 262 20.19 -16.56 -1.94
CA GLY A 262 19.49 -15.29 -1.73
C GLY A 262 19.00 -15.11 -0.30
N ALA A 263 18.50 -16.15 0.35
CA ALA A 263 18.07 -16.10 1.76
C ALA A 263 19.20 -15.67 2.73
N ARG A 264 20.48 -15.84 2.34
CA ARG A 264 21.65 -15.44 3.15
C ARG A 264 22.35 -14.18 2.63
N LYS A 265 22.36 -13.98 1.32
CA LYS A 265 23.11 -12.90 0.65
C LYS A 265 22.26 -11.68 0.31
N CYS A 266 20.96 -11.87 0.06
CA CYS A 266 20.04 -10.81 -0.30
C CYS A 266 19.24 -10.40 0.92
N GLY A 267 19.34 -9.14 1.29
CA GLY A 267 18.76 -8.59 2.50
C GLY A 267 19.56 -7.38 2.97
N VAL A 268 19.41 -7.07 4.25
CA VAL A 268 20.11 -5.94 4.88
C VAL A 268 20.42 -6.29 6.34
N SER A 269 21.51 -5.75 6.88
CA SER A 269 21.74 -5.83 8.32
C SER A 269 20.69 -5.02 9.07
N THR A 270 20.37 -5.41 10.31
CA THR A 270 19.44 -4.64 11.15
C THR A 270 19.93 -3.21 11.35
N LYS A 271 21.25 -3.00 11.51
CA LYS A 271 21.87 -1.67 11.63
C LYS A 271 21.61 -0.78 10.42
N ALA A 272 21.66 -1.32 9.21
CA ALA A 272 21.48 -0.54 7.99
C ALA A 272 20.00 -0.41 7.55
N GLY A 273 19.17 -1.41 7.87
CA GLY A 273 17.81 -1.50 7.35
C GLY A 273 16.71 -1.10 8.33
N LEU A 274 16.96 -1.15 9.64
CA LEU A 274 16.01 -0.69 10.65
C LEU A 274 16.39 0.72 11.09
N HIS A 275 15.43 1.63 10.95
CA HIS A 275 15.60 3.01 11.39
C HIS A 275 14.87 3.23 12.72
N ARG A 276 15.19 4.36 13.37
CA ARG A 276 14.40 4.82 14.51
C ARG A 276 12.94 4.95 14.07
N ASP A 277 12.08 4.22 14.77
CA ASP A 277 10.68 4.11 14.40
C ASP A 277 9.80 5.06 15.25
N PRO A 278 9.33 6.18 14.69
CA PRO A 278 8.51 7.12 15.44
C PRO A 278 7.14 6.54 15.83
N PHE A 279 6.62 5.54 15.11
CA PHE A 279 5.33 4.92 15.41
C PHE A 279 5.42 4.11 16.71
N LEU A 280 6.43 3.24 16.82
CA LEU A 280 6.66 2.46 18.05
C LEU A 280 7.01 3.36 19.24
N LEU A 281 7.86 4.37 19.03
CA LEU A 281 8.24 5.30 20.10
C LEU A 281 7.05 6.12 20.60
N THR A 282 6.16 6.54 19.70
CA THR A 282 4.96 7.31 20.08
C THR A 282 3.98 6.44 20.83
N ALA A 283 3.70 5.22 20.35
CA ALA A 283 2.75 4.34 21.02
C ALA A 283 3.17 4.00 22.45
N LYS A 284 4.46 3.75 22.69
CA LYS A 284 5.00 3.53 24.05
C LYS A 284 4.82 4.72 24.99
N LYS A 285 4.68 5.94 24.45
CA LYS A 285 4.57 7.20 25.20
C LYS A 285 3.16 7.80 25.20
N THR A 286 2.16 7.06 24.73
CA THR A 286 0.78 7.55 24.58
C THR A 286 -0.19 6.57 25.21
N ARG A 287 -0.79 6.93 26.35
CA ARG A 287 -1.87 6.12 26.95
C ARG A 287 -3.01 5.95 25.95
N GLY A 288 -3.52 4.73 25.82
CA GLY A 288 -4.53 4.36 24.80
C GLY A 288 -3.95 4.02 23.43
N ALA A 289 -2.63 4.09 23.26
CA ALA A 289 -1.93 3.53 22.11
C ALA A 289 -1.13 2.28 22.50
N THR A 290 -0.95 1.35 21.55
CA THR A 290 -0.17 0.12 21.74
C THR A 290 0.80 -0.06 20.58
N ALA A 291 2.05 -0.39 20.91
CA ALA A 291 3.09 -0.68 19.93
C ALA A 291 3.00 -2.15 19.51
N LEU A 292 2.88 -2.41 18.21
CA LEU A 292 2.91 -3.76 17.65
C LEU A 292 4.16 -3.90 16.77
N ASP A 293 5.18 -4.55 17.32
CA ASP A 293 6.46 -4.72 16.66
C ASP A 293 6.49 -5.99 15.78
N LEU A 294 6.51 -5.80 14.46
CA LEU A 294 6.63 -6.87 13.46
C LEU A 294 8.07 -7.10 13.01
N ARG A 295 9.06 -6.31 13.45
CA ARG A 295 10.48 -6.48 13.04
C ARG A 295 11.02 -7.89 13.33
N PRO A 296 10.63 -8.62 14.39
CA PRO A 296 11.01 -10.02 14.58
C PRO A 296 10.45 -10.99 13.52
N ARG A 297 9.53 -10.54 12.67
CA ARG A 297 9.06 -11.28 11.50
C ARG A 297 9.87 -10.97 10.26
N PHE A 298 10.63 -9.88 10.23
CA PHE A 298 11.50 -9.55 9.12
C PHE A 298 12.96 -9.91 9.36
N CYS A 299 13.41 -9.89 10.62
CA CYS A 299 14.82 -9.94 10.95
C CYS A 299 15.12 -11.00 12.02
N LYS A 300 16.28 -11.64 11.91
CA LYS A 300 16.79 -12.61 12.89
C LYS A 300 18.32 -12.55 12.90
N LYS A 301 18.92 -12.61 14.09
CA LYS A 301 20.38 -12.60 14.28
C LYS A 301 21.09 -11.47 13.52
N GLY A 302 20.58 -10.24 13.61
CA GLY A 302 21.21 -9.06 13.00
C GLY A 302 21.01 -8.91 11.48
N PHE A 303 20.24 -9.78 10.83
CA PHE A 303 19.97 -9.73 9.39
C PHE A 303 18.49 -9.81 9.06
N CYS A 304 18.06 -9.05 8.06
CA CYS A 304 16.70 -9.04 7.52
C CYS A 304 16.75 -9.57 6.07
N PRO A 305 16.51 -10.88 5.86
CA PRO A 305 16.65 -11.50 4.54
C PRO A 305 15.52 -11.11 3.58
N ALA A 306 15.83 -11.10 2.29
CA ALA A 306 14.86 -10.90 1.22
C ALA A 306 14.04 -12.17 0.89
N VAL A 307 14.39 -13.31 1.49
CA VAL A 307 13.65 -14.56 1.40
C VAL A 307 13.39 -15.10 2.80
N ILE A 308 12.12 -15.29 3.16
CA ILE A 308 11.70 -15.82 4.46
C ILE A 308 10.71 -16.95 4.22
N GLY A 309 11.04 -18.17 4.65
CA GLY A 309 10.15 -19.33 4.49
C GLY A 309 9.64 -19.50 3.05
N GLY A 310 10.51 -19.36 2.05
CA GLY A 310 10.16 -19.43 0.61
C GLY A 310 9.45 -18.19 0.04
N ALA A 311 9.04 -17.24 0.88
CA ALA A 311 8.42 -15.99 0.42
C ALA A 311 9.48 -14.96 0.03
N ASN A 312 9.32 -14.34 -1.14
CA ASN A 312 10.06 -13.15 -1.55
C ASN A 312 9.46 -11.95 -0.81
N VAL A 313 10.25 -11.35 0.08
CA VAL A 313 9.73 -10.42 1.11
C VAL A 313 9.49 -9.02 0.56
N TYR A 314 10.38 -8.52 -0.29
CA TYR A 314 10.43 -7.12 -0.67
C TYR A 314 10.08 -6.94 -2.13
N ARG A 315 9.20 -6.01 -2.47
CA ARG A 315 8.94 -5.63 -3.87
C ARG A 315 10.09 -4.79 -4.42
N ASP A 316 10.54 -3.84 -3.61
CA ASP A 316 11.57 -2.84 -3.94
C ASP A 316 12.37 -2.49 -2.67
N HIS A 317 13.12 -1.39 -2.68
CA HIS A 317 13.94 -0.97 -1.55
C HIS A 317 13.17 -0.72 -0.24
N THR A 318 11.90 -0.34 -0.30
CA THR A 318 11.14 0.13 0.86
C THR A 318 9.85 -0.62 1.10
N HIS A 319 9.29 -1.30 0.09
CA HIS A 319 7.98 -1.95 0.20
C HIS A 319 8.11 -3.48 0.25
N ILE A 320 7.23 -4.09 1.04
CA ILE A 320 7.03 -5.54 1.05
C ILE A 320 6.15 -5.99 -0.13
N THR A 321 6.27 -7.26 -0.50
CA THR A 321 5.39 -7.91 -1.47
C THR A 321 3.98 -8.09 -0.89
N VAL A 322 2.97 -8.13 -1.76
CA VAL A 322 1.59 -8.46 -1.38
C VAL A 322 1.56 -9.87 -0.77
N THR A 323 2.29 -10.79 -1.42
CA THR A 323 2.42 -12.17 -0.95
C THR A 323 2.95 -12.23 0.49
N TYR A 324 4.05 -11.53 0.80
CA TYR A 324 4.59 -11.53 2.16
C TYR A 324 3.65 -10.86 3.17
N SER A 325 3.01 -9.77 2.75
CA SER A 325 2.01 -9.06 3.57
C SER A 325 0.89 -9.99 4.03
N LYS A 326 0.30 -10.80 3.13
CA LYS A 326 -0.72 -11.80 3.49
C LYS A 326 -0.26 -12.77 4.58
N THR A 327 1.01 -13.19 4.55
CA THR A 327 1.56 -14.10 5.58
C THR A 327 1.64 -13.49 6.99
N LEU A 328 1.54 -12.15 7.12
CA LEU A 328 1.49 -11.47 8.41
C LEU A 328 0.10 -11.53 9.07
N ALA A 329 -0.97 -11.85 8.32
CA ALA A 329 -2.33 -11.83 8.85
C ALA A 329 -2.50 -12.73 10.09
N PRO A 330 -2.07 -14.01 10.10
CA PRO A 330 -2.18 -14.83 11.31
C PRO A 330 -1.38 -14.30 12.50
N VAL A 331 -0.23 -13.66 12.24
CA VAL A 331 0.60 -13.04 13.28
C VAL A 331 -0.12 -11.85 13.90
N ILE A 332 -0.73 -10.99 13.07
CA ILE A 332 -1.46 -9.81 13.53
C ILE A 332 -2.74 -10.22 14.27
N THR A 333 -3.51 -11.19 13.73
CA THR A 333 -4.68 -11.76 14.41
C THR A 333 -4.32 -12.29 15.80
N GLY A 334 -3.24 -13.06 15.92
CA GLY A 334 -2.78 -13.57 17.22
C GLY A 334 -2.41 -12.44 18.20
N LYS A 335 -1.80 -11.35 17.71
CA LYS A 335 -1.53 -10.16 18.53
C LYS A 335 -2.80 -9.43 18.93
N PHE A 336 -3.78 -9.32 18.04
CA PHE A 336 -5.06 -8.67 18.33
C PHE A 336 -5.88 -9.47 19.35
N ARG A 337 -5.85 -10.81 19.29
CA ARG A 337 -6.43 -11.68 20.33
C ARG A 337 -5.74 -11.48 21.68
N ALA A 338 -4.40 -11.48 21.71
CA ALA A 338 -3.63 -11.23 22.93
C ALA A 338 -3.93 -9.83 23.54
N MET A 339 -4.31 -8.85 22.71
CA MET A 339 -4.73 -7.51 23.13
C MET A 339 -6.25 -7.40 23.42
N ARG A 340 -7.00 -8.50 23.36
CA ARG A 340 -8.47 -8.54 23.54
C ARG A 340 -9.20 -7.55 22.63
N ILE A 341 -8.79 -7.50 21.36
CA ILE A 341 -9.47 -6.74 20.29
C ILE A 341 -10.38 -7.67 19.52
N ILE A 342 -9.84 -8.81 19.09
CA ILE A 342 -10.58 -9.93 18.52
C ILE A 342 -10.87 -10.87 19.69
N ARG A 343 -12.12 -11.31 19.82
CA ARG A 343 -12.52 -12.29 20.83
C ARG A 343 -12.01 -13.69 20.49
#